data_AF-A0AAJ5QU53-F1
#
_entry.id   AF-A0AAJ5QU53-F1
#
_cell.length_a   1.000
_cell.length_b   1.000
_cell.length_c   1.000
_cell.angle_alpha   90.00
_cell.angle_beta   90.00
_cell.angle_gamma   90.00
#
_symmetry.space_group_name_H-M   'P 1'
#
loop_
_entity.id
_entity.type
_entity.pdbx_description
1 polymer ?
#
loop_
_entity_poly.entity_id
_entity_poly.type
_entity_poly.pdbx_seq_one_letter_code
_entity_poly.pdbx_strand_id
1 'polypeptide(L)'
;MANYVNWLMQNTLPGQVLLQSWLTRNGINRKLSYLYVQKGCLRRIAHGVYYRTGREPDWVDAVYCLQTQRGKPVRVAGLTSLALQGLAHYTGPGRQQIWLALPAYVKLPG
;
A
#
# COMPACT_ATOMS: atom_id res chain seq x y z
N MET A 1 5.67 29.45 5.39
CA MET A 1 5.62 28.48 4.26
C MET A 1 6.07 27.09 4.72
N ALA A 2 5.27 26.43 5.58
CA ALA A 2 5.63 25.15 6.18
C ALA A 2 4.35 24.36 6.52
N ASN A 3 3.87 23.47 5.64
CA ASN A 3 2.77 22.58 6.04
C ASN A 3 2.60 21.29 5.22
N TYR A 4 3.05 21.24 3.96
CA TYR A 4 2.79 20.05 3.13
C TYR A 4 3.60 18.82 3.59
N VAL A 5 4.89 18.99 3.90
CA VAL A 5 5.71 17.90 4.46
C VAL A 5 5.14 17.39 5.78
N ASN A 6 4.65 18.28 6.65
CA ASN A 6 4.02 17.89 7.91
C ASN A 6 2.79 17.00 7.69
N TRP A 7 1.94 17.32 6.72
CA TRP A 7 0.75 16.52 6.46
C TRP A 7 1.09 15.06 6.13
N LEU A 8 2.07 14.82 5.24
CA LEU A 8 2.46 13.46 4.86
C LEU A 8 2.99 12.68 6.08
N MET A 9 3.81 13.31 6.91
CA MET A 9 4.37 12.69 8.12
C MET A 9 3.30 12.39 9.18
N GLN A 10 2.27 13.24 9.28
CA GLN A 10 1.20 13.11 10.27
C GLN A 10 0.12 12.11 9.85
N ASN A 11 -0.05 11.86 8.54
CA ASN A 11 -1.14 11.05 8.01
C ASN A 11 -0.68 9.73 7.38
N THR A 12 0.62 9.44 7.38
CA THR A 12 1.16 8.19 6.85
C THR A 12 2.27 7.61 7.72
N LEU A 13 2.37 6.28 7.72
CA LEU A 13 3.38 5.53 8.45
C LEU A 13 4.53 5.10 7.54
N PRO A 14 5.77 4.99 8.03
CA PRO A 14 6.88 4.39 7.27
C PRO A 14 6.51 3.00 6.73
N GLY A 15 6.84 2.72 5.46
CA GLY A 15 6.48 1.46 4.78
C GLY A 15 5.09 1.47 4.15
N GLN A 16 4.21 2.41 4.50
CA GLN A 16 2.87 2.46 3.94
C GLN A 16 2.89 2.74 2.44
N VAL A 17 2.18 1.90 1.68
CA VAL A 17 1.99 2.07 0.22
C VAL A 17 0.88 3.10 -0.04
N LEU A 18 1.10 4.01 -0.97
CA LEU A 18 0.25 5.16 -1.26
C LEU A 18 -0.01 5.27 -2.77
N LEU A 19 -1.28 5.38 -3.16
CA LEU A 19 -1.69 5.61 -4.54
C LEU A 19 -1.74 7.11 -4.85
N GLN A 20 -1.34 7.49 -6.06
CA GLN A 20 -1.48 8.87 -6.53
C GLN A 20 -2.93 9.35 -6.47
N SER A 21 -3.90 8.48 -6.78
CA SER A 21 -5.32 8.83 -6.69
C SER A 21 -5.75 9.17 -5.26
N TRP A 22 -5.19 8.48 -4.26
CA TRP A 22 -5.47 8.74 -2.85
C TRP A 22 -4.78 10.01 -2.37
N LEU A 23 -3.51 10.20 -2.74
CA LEU A 23 -2.77 11.44 -2.48
C LEU A 23 -3.51 12.65 -3.06
N THR A 24 -3.98 12.57 -4.32
CA THR A 24 -4.73 13.65 -4.96
C THR A 24 -6.03 13.97 -4.22
N ARG A 25 -6.77 12.95 -3.75
CA ARG A 25 -7.99 13.15 -2.93
C ARG A 25 -7.70 13.86 -1.61
N ASN A 26 -6.50 13.71 -1.06
CA ASN A 26 -6.05 14.38 0.15
C ASN A 26 -5.28 15.68 -0.12
N GLY A 27 -5.43 16.27 -1.32
CA GLY A 27 -4.82 17.57 -1.66
C GLY A 27 -3.37 17.50 -2.17
N ILE A 28 -2.80 16.31 -2.31
CA ILE A 28 -1.44 16.10 -2.84
C ILE A 28 -1.50 15.76 -4.33
N ASN A 29 -1.32 16.76 -5.17
CA ASN A 29 -1.24 16.58 -6.62
C ASN A 29 0.10 15.92 -7.04
N ARG A 30 0.22 15.54 -8.33
CA ARG A 30 1.43 14.89 -8.86
C ARG A 30 2.71 15.70 -8.67
N LYS A 31 2.63 17.04 -8.73
CA LYS A 31 3.78 17.93 -8.52
C LYS A 31 4.28 17.85 -7.07
N LEU A 32 3.37 17.84 -6.11
CA LEU A 32 3.68 17.64 -4.69
C LEU A 32 4.21 16.22 -4.41
N SER A 33 3.60 15.18 -5.00
CA SER A 33 4.13 13.82 -4.92
C SER A 33 5.57 13.74 -5.42
N TYR A 34 5.87 14.38 -6.55
CA TYR A 34 7.22 14.45 -7.09
C TYR A 34 8.20 15.18 -6.15
N LEU A 35 7.77 16.30 -5.56
CA LEU A 35 8.57 17.01 -4.56
C LEU A 35 8.84 16.14 -3.31
N TYR A 36 7.88 15.34 -2.86
CA TYR A 36 8.13 14.41 -1.75
C TYR A 36 9.11 13.29 -2.12
N VAL A 37 9.12 12.86 -3.37
CA VAL A 37 10.12 11.91 -3.86
C VAL A 37 11.51 12.55 -3.87
N GLN A 38 11.64 13.77 -4.39
CA GLN A 38 12.92 14.50 -4.37
C GLN A 38 13.42 14.77 -2.94
N LYS A 39 12.50 15.06 -2.01
CA LYS A 39 12.82 15.24 -0.59
C LYS A 39 13.07 13.93 0.16
N GLY A 40 13.01 12.78 -0.51
CA GLY A 40 13.21 11.47 0.10
C GLY A 40 12.13 11.07 1.10
N CYS A 41 10.98 11.74 1.12
CA CYS A 41 9.83 11.37 1.96
C CYS A 41 9.00 10.25 1.33
N LEU A 42 8.96 10.19 -0.01
CA LEU A 42 8.32 9.10 -0.75
C LEU A 42 9.35 8.43 -1.65
N ARG A 43 9.13 7.14 -1.92
CA ARG A 43 9.84 6.43 -2.98
C ARG A 43 8.85 5.78 -3.92
N ARG A 44 9.11 5.86 -5.22
CA ARG A 44 8.23 5.32 -6.25
C ARG A 44 8.46 3.82 -6.40
N ILE A 45 7.38 3.05 -6.38
CA ILE A 45 7.37 1.60 -6.67
C ILE A 45 7.02 1.39 -8.15
N ALA A 46 5.93 2.02 -8.59
CA ALA A 46 5.40 1.91 -9.94
C ALA A 46 4.76 3.22 -10.39
N HIS A 47 4.16 3.27 -11.59
CA HIS A 47 3.43 4.45 -12.03
C HIS A 47 2.25 4.79 -11.12
N GLY A 48 2.33 5.95 -10.46
CA GLY A 48 1.32 6.41 -9.52
C GLY A 48 1.24 5.59 -8.22
N VAL A 49 2.26 4.80 -7.90
CA VAL A 49 2.35 4.02 -6.65
C VAL A 49 3.65 4.35 -5.95
N TYR A 50 3.55 4.74 -4.69
CA TYR A 50 4.66 5.17 -3.84
C TYR A 50 4.64 4.39 -2.52
N TYR A 51 5.74 4.40 -1.77
CA TYR A 51 5.73 4.10 -0.35
C TYR A 51 6.38 5.22 0.45
N ARG A 52 5.97 5.36 1.71
CA ARG A 52 6.56 6.28 2.67
C ARG A 52 7.90 5.74 3.15
N THR A 53 8.97 6.50 2.94
CA THR A 53 10.34 6.10 3.34
C THR A 53 10.49 5.98 4.85
N GLY A 54 11.46 5.16 5.28
CA GLY A 54 11.73 4.83 6.69
C GLY A 54 11.56 3.34 6.99
N ARG A 55 10.83 2.60 6.15
CA ARG A 55 10.76 1.14 6.10
C ARG A 55 10.49 0.70 4.67
N GLU A 56 10.99 -0.47 4.27
CA GLU A 56 10.49 -1.09 3.04
C GLU A 56 9.05 -1.59 3.24
N PRO A 57 8.19 -1.42 2.22
CA PRO A 57 6.83 -1.94 2.26
C PRO A 57 6.83 -3.47 2.19
N ASP A 58 5.94 -4.12 2.93
CA ASP A 58 5.67 -5.55 2.79
C ASP A 58 4.32 -5.81 2.08
N TRP A 59 3.93 -7.08 1.98
CA TRP A 59 2.67 -7.45 1.35
C TRP A 59 1.45 -6.96 2.15
N VAL A 60 1.58 -6.79 3.46
CA VAL A 60 0.51 -6.28 4.33
C VAL A 60 0.25 -4.81 3.98
N ASP A 61 1.31 -4.02 3.79
CA ASP A 61 1.20 -2.62 3.36
C ASP A 61 0.50 -2.50 2.00
N ALA A 62 0.78 -3.42 1.07
CA ALA A 62 0.13 -3.48 -0.23
C ALA A 62 -1.37 -3.81 -0.12
N VAL A 63 -1.74 -4.79 0.72
CA VAL A 63 -3.15 -5.16 0.97
C VAL A 63 -3.90 -4.02 1.66
N TYR A 64 -3.29 -3.42 2.69
CA TYR A 64 -3.86 -2.29 3.40
C TYR A 64 -4.14 -1.12 2.45
N CYS A 65 -3.21 -0.81 1.54
CA CYS A 65 -3.41 0.20 0.50
C CYS A 65 -4.62 -0.13 -0.39
N LEU A 66 -4.77 -1.38 -0.84
CA LEU A 66 -5.90 -1.78 -1.69
C LEU A 66 -7.25 -1.64 -0.97
N GLN A 67 -7.30 -2.04 0.30
CA GLN A 67 -8.49 -1.97 1.14
C GLN A 67 -8.91 -0.53 1.45
N THR A 68 -7.97 0.30 1.89
CA THR A 68 -8.26 1.64 2.43
C THR A 68 -8.32 2.72 1.35
N GLN A 69 -7.50 2.62 0.30
CA GLN A 69 -7.33 3.72 -0.66
C GLN A 69 -8.09 3.50 -1.96
N ARG A 70 -8.25 2.23 -2.36
CA ARG A 70 -8.94 1.86 -3.61
C ARG A 70 -10.42 1.57 -3.40
N GLY A 71 -10.88 1.50 -2.15
CA GLY A 71 -12.29 1.21 -1.80
C GLY A 71 -12.80 -0.11 -2.36
N LYS A 72 -11.90 -1.02 -2.76
CA LYS A 72 -12.24 -2.35 -3.24
C LYS A 72 -12.20 -3.28 -2.03
N PRO A 73 -13.20 -4.12 -1.78
CA PRO A 73 -13.20 -5.04 -0.65
C PRO A 73 -12.29 -6.23 -0.96
N VAL A 74 -10.99 -5.97 -1.08
CA VAL A 74 -9.95 -7.00 -1.16
C VAL A 74 -9.85 -7.61 0.23
N ARG A 75 -10.08 -8.91 0.36
CA ARG A 75 -9.95 -9.64 1.63
C ARG A 75 -8.80 -10.63 1.53
N VAL A 76 -8.04 -10.78 2.61
CA VAL A 76 -7.06 -11.86 2.72
C VAL A 76 -7.82 -13.18 2.76
N ALA A 77 -7.40 -14.17 1.97
CA ALA A 77 -8.12 -15.43 1.80
C ALA A 77 -7.17 -16.64 1.86
N GLY A 78 -7.74 -17.85 1.85
CA GLY A 78 -6.99 -19.10 1.75
C GLY A 78 -5.92 -19.26 2.85
N LEU A 79 -4.76 -19.79 2.45
CA LEU A 79 -3.65 -20.08 3.35
C LEU A 79 -3.12 -18.84 4.08
N THR A 80 -3.23 -17.64 3.47
CA THR A 80 -2.84 -16.40 4.14
C THR A 80 -3.77 -16.07 5.31
N SER A 81 -5.08 -16.32 5.19
CA SER A 81 -6.03 -16.09 6.29
C SER A 81 -5.78 -17.05 7.45
N LEU A 82 -5.43 -18.30 7.14
CA LEU A 82 -5.08 -19.31 8.15
C LEU A 82 -3.74 -18.97 8.82
N ALA A 83 -2.75 -18.53 8.06
CA ALA A 83 -1.46 -18.09 8.59
C ALA A 83 -1.62 -16.89 9.54
N LEU A 84 -2.46 -15.90 9.19
CA LEU A 84 -2.77 -14.76 10.07
C LEU A 84 -3.50 -15.15 11.36
N GLN A 85 -4.23 -16.27 11.36
CA GLN A 85 -4.92 -16.81 12.54
C GLN A 85 -4.01 -17.66 13.44
N GLY A 86 -2.70 -17.70 13.18
CA GLY A 86 -1.74 -18.53 13.93
C GLY A 86 -1.71 -19.99 13.48
N LEU A 87 -2.45 -20.36 12.42
CA LEU A 87 -2.44 -21.70 11.82
C LEU A 87 -1.40 -21.80 10.68
N ALA A 88 -0.32 -21.03 10.75
CA ALA A 88 0.77 -20.99 9.77
C ALA A 88 1.55 -22.31 9.68
N HIS A 89 1.32 -23.26 10.58
CA HIS A 89 1.90 -24.60 10.55
C HIS A 89 1.57 -25.40 9.27
N TYR A 90 0.60 -24.95 8.47
CA TYR A 90 0.24 -25.53 7.17
C TYR A 90 0.86 -24.83 5.95
N THR A 91 1.70 -23.79 6.14
CA THR A 91 2.38 -23.12 5.02
C THR A 91 3.80 -23.67 4.86
N GLY A 92 4.05 -24.37 3.75
CA GLY A 92 5.35 -24.95 3.44
C GLY A 92 6.44 -23.90 3.15
N PRO A 93 7.73 -24.25 3.31
CA PRO A 93 8.84 -23.36 3.03
C PRO A 93 8.98 -23.16 1.51
N GLY A 94 8.49 -22.03 1.02
CA GLY A 94 8.53 -21.64 -0.39
C GLY A 94 8.30 -20.14 -0.57
N ARG A 95 8.37 -19.64 -1.81
CA ARG A 95 8.07 -18.23 -2.15
C ARG A 95 6.74 -17.83 -1.49
N GLN A 96 6.76 -16.75 -0.69
CA GLN A 96 5.61 -16.29 0.07
C GLN A 96 4.46 -15.90 -0.88
N GLN A 97 3.52 -16.81 -1.06
CA GLN A 97 2.36 -16.63 -1.92
C GLN A 97 1.18 -16.12 -1.09
N ILE A 98 0.75 -14.89 -1.35
CA ILE A 98 -0.40 -14.29 -0.68
C ILE A 98 -1.65 -14.48 -1.53
N TRP A 99 -2.65 -15.14 -0.96
CA TRP A 99 -3.98 -15.29 -1.55
C TRP A 99 -4.89 -14.12 -1.14
N LEU A 100 -5.45 -13.43 -2.14
CA LEU A 100 -6.39 -12.33 -1.97
C LEU A 100 -7.71 -12.67 -2.67
N ALA A 101 -8.82 -12.58 -1.94
CA ALA A 101 -10.15 -12.62 -2.51
C ALA A 101 -10.57 -11.21 -2.94
N LEU A 102 -10.97 -11.08 -4.19
CA LEU A 102 -11.67 -9.92 -4.73
C LEU A 102 -13.15 -10.29 -4.83
N PRO A 103 -14.11 -9.37 -4.56
CA PRO A 103 -15.48 -9.61 -4.97
C PRO A 103 -15.52 -9.85 -6.49
N ALA A 104 -16.44 -10.68 -6.97
CA ALA A 104 -16.47 -11.30 -8.31
C ALA A 104 -16.51 -10.34 -9.54
N TYR A 105 -16.24 -9.05 -9.37
CA TYR A 105 -16.21 -8.08 -10.46
C TYR A 105 -15.05 -7.10 -10.33
N VAL A 106 -13.81 -7.60 -10.44
CA VAL A 106 -12.63 -6.73 -10.59
C VAL A 106 -11.66 -7.32 -11.60
N LYS A 107 -11.62 -6.75 -12.81
CA LYS A 107 -10.51 -6.97 -13.74
C LYS A 107 -9.21 -6.44 -13.14
N LEU A 108 -8.20 -7.30 -13.07
CA LEU A 108 -6.81 -6.93 -12.78
C LEU A 108 -6.20 -6.40 -14.09
N PRO A 109 -5.47 -5.26 -14.08
CA PRO A 109 -4.66 -4.88 -15.22
C PRO A 109 -3.52 -5.90 -15.38
N GLY A 110 -3.40 -6.46 -16.59
CA GLY A 110 -2.20 -7.16 -17.05
C GLY A 110 -1.09 -6.19 -17.43
#